data_AF-A0A6C0B809-F1
#
_entry.id   AF-A0A6C0B809-F1
#
_cell.length_a   1.000
_cell.length_b   1.000
_cell.length_c   1.000
_cell.angle_alpha   90.00
_cell.angle_beta   90.00
_cell.angle_gamma   90.00
#
_symmetry.space_group_name_H-M   'P 1'
#
loop_
_entity.id
_entity.type
_entity.pdbx_description
1 polymer ?
#
loop_
_entity_poly.entity_id
_entity_poly.type
_entity_poly.pdbx_seq_one_letter_code
_entity_poly.pdbx_strand_id
1 'polypeptide(L)'
;MTTEPYDFSITSVMYGDDTSYRQVLRTLLKMESKKTMSEEALDSLTQDEQDIDDTALTAALDWIYFKTRDHPLFQHLYLKAAGFMLSEDAQTGLCILLAYDNLPLFHAMFCAYMADQDRFSDTHHAYRTLHDKLFS
;
A
#
# COMPACT_ATOMS: atom_id res chain seq x y z
N MET A 1 -13.95 9.46 17.53
CA MET A 1 -12.66 9.69 16.84
C MET A 1 -12.38 8.44 16.05
N THR A 2 -12.50 8.46 14.74
CA THR A 2 -12.15 7.32 13.89
C THR A 2 -10.64 7.27 13.75
N THR A 3 -10.00 6.26 14.33
CA THR A 3 -8.56 6.02 14.19
C THR A 3 -8.26 5.76 12.71
N GLU A 4 -7.23 6.39 12.16
CA GLU A 4 -6.82 6.18 10.77
C GLU A 4 -6.37 4.72 10.58
N PRO A 5 -6.82 4.00 9.53
CA PRO A 5 -6.44 2.61 9.27
C PRO A 5 -5.05 2.50 8.61
N TYR A 6 -4.21 3.52 8.77
CA TYR A 6 -2.86 3.59 8.24
C TYR A 6 -1.89 4.09 9.32
N ASP A 7 -0.68 3.55 9.37
CA ASP A 7 0.38 3.96 10.30
C ASP A 7 1.43 4.84 9.61
N PHE A 8 1.34 6.16 9.84
CA PHE A 8 2.31 7.14 9.37
C PHE A 8 3.53 7.31 10.27
N SER A 9 3.61 6.60 11.42
CA SER A 9 4.79 6.64 12.28
C SER A 9 5.97 5.87 11.68
N ILE A 10 5.69 4.94 10.77
CA ILE A 10 6.70 4.31 9.92
C ILE A 10 7.17 5.36 8.89
N THR A 11 8.45 5.72 8.94
CA THR A 11 9.04 6.73 8.05
C THR A 11 9.88 6.12 6.92
N SER A 12 10.20 4.83 7.03
CA SER A 12 10.96 4.08 6.04
C SER A 12 10.47 2.64 6.00
N VAL A 13 10.18 2.17 4.80
CA VAL A 13 9.72 0.81 4.52
C VAL A 13 10.85 0.05 3.86
N MET A 14 11.34 -1.01 4.51
CA MET A 14 12.37 -1.89 3.98
C MET A 14 12.06 -3.33 4.37
N TYR A 15 12.29 -4.25 3.42
CA TYR A 15 12.16 -5.69 3.59
C TYR A 15 13.02 -6.38 2.54
N GLY A 16 13.40 -7.63 2.81
CA GLY A 16 14.26 -8.42 1.93
C GLY A 16 13.65 -9.74 1.47
N ASP A 17 12.49 -10.09 2.02
CA ASP A 17 11.77 -11.33 1.75
C ASP A 17 10.26 -11.13 1.97
N ASP A 18 9.47 -12.11 1.53
CA ASP A 18 8.01 -12.04 1.59
C ASP A 18 7.48 -11.97 3.03
N THR A 19 8.20 -12.57 3.99
CA THR A 19 7.80 -12.58 5.40
C THR A 19 7.90 -11.17 5.99
N SER A 20 9.05 -10.52 5.82
CA SER A 20 9.30 -9.16 6.28
C SER A 20 8.42 -8.15 5.55
N TYR A 21 8.14 -8.36 4.25
CA TYR A 21 7.16 -7.57 3.52
C TYR A 21 5.76 -7.65 4.13
N ARG A 22 5.22 -8.86 4.36
CA ARG A 22 3.88 -9.03 4.93
C ARG A 22 3.79 -8.45 6.34
N GLN A 23 4.84 -8.56 7.15
CA GLN A 23 4.91 -7.92 8.47
C GLN A 23 4.82 -6.40 8.37
N VAL A 24 5.56 -5.78 7.44
CA VAL A 24 5.49 -4.33 7.21
C VAL A 24 4.10 -3.93 6.71
N LEU A 25 3.53 -4.66 5.75
CA LEU A 25 2.20 -4.39 5.22
C LEU A 25 1.14 -4.45 6.32
N ARG A 26 1.17 -5.48 7.18
CA ARG A 26 0.27 -5.60 8.33
C ARG A 26 0.40 -4.42 9.28
N THR A 27 1.63 -4.00 9.56
CA THR A 27 1.88 -2.87 10.46
C THR A 27 1.35 -1.56 9.87
N LEU A 28 1.67 -1.28 8.60
CA LEU A 28 1.19 -0.09 7.89
C LEU A 28 -0.32 -0.02 7.85
N LEU A 29 -1.00 -1.14 7.59
CA LEU A 29 -2.46 -1.19 7.42
C LEU A 29 -3.20 -1.58 8.72
N LYS A 30 -2.49 -1.63 9.85
CA LYS A 30 -3.01 -1.98 11.18
C LYS A 30 -3.85 -3.27 11.18
N MET A 31 -3.35 -4.29 10.48
CA MET A 31 -3.97 -5.60 10.42
C MET A 31 -3.68 -6.40 11.67
N GLU A 32 -4.69 -7.11 12.17
CA GLU A 32 -4.54 -8.04 13.29
C GLU A 32 -4.36 -9.48 12.77
N SER A 33 -3.44 -10.24 13.35
CA SER A 33 -3.28 -11.66 13.03
C SER A 33 -4.44 -12.45 13.65
N LYS A 34 -5.19 -13.17 12.82
CA LYS A 34 -6.22 -14.12 13.25
C LYS A 34 -5.57 -15.49 13.28
N LYS A 35 -4.75 -15.76 14.30
CA LYS A 35 -4.29 -17.13 14.57
C LYS A 35 -5.49 -18.02 14.92
N THR A 36 -6.13 -18.58 13.90
CA THR A 36 -7.09 -19.66 14.07
C THR A 36 -6.32 -20.95 14.34
N MET A 37 -6.62 -21.59 15.47
CA MET A 37 -6.00 -22.84 15.91
C MET A 37 -6.51 -24.04 15.09
N SER A 38 -6.20 -24.09 13.79
CA SER A 38 -6.30 -25.32 13.01
C SER A 38 -4.89 -25.76 12.62
N GLU A 39 -4.19 -26.31 13.60
CA GLU A 39 -2.96 -27.07 13.41
C GLU A 39 -3.35 -28.39 12.74
N GLU A 40 -2.76 -28.72 11.58
CA GLU A 40 -2.24 -30.07 11.26
C GLU A 40 -1.91 -30.33 9.77
N ALA A 41 -2.02 -29.38 8.83
CA ALA A 41 -1.68 -29.69 7.42
C ALA A 41 -0.97 -28.61 6.57
N LEU A 42 -0.93 -27.35 7.00
CA LEU A 42 -0.31 -26.27 6.22
C LEU A 42 1.07 -25.94 6.77
N ASP A 43 2.03 -25.72 5.88
CA ASP A 43 3.31 -25.17 6.27
C ASP A 43 3.15 -23.70 6.72
N SER A 44 4.12 -23.21 7.49
CA SER A 44 4.03 -21.88 8.11
C SER A 44 3.96 -20.73 7.11
N LEU A 45 4.47 -20.89 5.88
CA LEU A 45 4.40 -19.85 4.86
C LEU A 45 2.97 -19.75 4.33
N THR A 46 2.37 -20.88 3.96
CA THR A 46 0.98 -20.89 3.46
C THR A 46 0.00 -20.41 4.54
N GLN A 47 0.24 -20.73 5.81
CA GLN A 47 -0.55 -20.22 6.92
C GLN A 47 -0.44 -18.69 7.06
N ASP A 48 0.78 -18.14 6.93
CA ASP A 48 1.01 -16.69 6.98
C ASP A 48 0.36 -15.97 5.80
N GLU A 49 0.34 -16.57 4.61
CA GLU A 49 -0.33 -16.00 3.44
C GLU A 49 -1.86 -15.96 3.60
N GLN A 50 -2.44 -16.95 4.28
CA GLN A 50 -3.88 -17.02 4.55
C GLN A 50 -4.32 -16.17 5.75
N ASP A 51 -3.40 -15.82 6.66
CA ASP A 51 -3.66 -14.98 7.82
C ASP A 51 -3.55 -13.48 7.49
N ILE A 52 -4.27 -13.05 6.45
CA ILE A 52 -4.50 -11.64 6.14
C ILE A 52 -5.83 -11.19 6.75
N ASP A 53 -5.81 -10.04 7.42
CA ASP A 53 -7.04 -9.42 7.89
C ASP A 53 -7.71 -8.63 6.76
N ASP A 54 -8.52 -9.32 5.95
CA ASP A 54 -9.24 -8.74 4.82
C ASP A 54 -10.06 -7.51 5.20
N THR A 55 -10.57 -7.44 6.44
CA THR A 55 -11.36 -6.32 6.92
C THR A 55 -10.50 -5.07 7.11
N ALA A 56 -9.36 -5.20 7.78
CA ALA A 56 -8.42 -4.10 7.96
C ALA A 56 -7.79 -3.67 6.62
N LEU A 57 -7.43 -4.64 5.77
CA LEU A 57 -6.93 -4.38 4.41
C LEU A 57 -7.92 -3.55 3.59
N THR A 58 -9.18 -4.00 3.50
CA THR A 58 -10.23 -3.29 2.74
C THR A 58 -10.46 -1.89 3.31
N ALA A 59 -10.57 -1.76 4.63
CA ALA A 59 -10.75 -0.46 5.28
C ALA A 59 -9.61 0.52 5.00
N ALA A 60 -8.36 0.03 4.98
CA ALA A 60 -7.20 0.84 4.68
C ALA A 60 -7.16 1.26 3.21
N LEU A 61 -7.43 0.33 2.27
CA LEU A 61 -7.48 0.63 0.83
C LEU A 61 -8.56 1.67 0.50
N ASP A 62 -9.78 1.47 1.02
CA ASP A 62 -10.88 2.40 0.84
C ASP A 62 -10.53 3.79 1.39
N TRP A 63 -9.89 3.83 2.56
CA TRP A 63 -9.48 5.09 3.18
C TRP A 63 -8.40 5.80 2.38
N ILE A 64 -7.35 5.10 1.94
CA ILE A 64 -6.29 5.67 1.10
C ILE A 64 -6.90 6.20 -0.20
N TYR A 65 -7.69 5.38 -0.90
CA TYR A 65 -8.32 5.78 -2.15
C TYR A 65 -9.25 6.98 -1.94
N PHE A 66 -10.06 7.01 -0.90
CA PHE A 66 -10.92 8.15 -0.58
C PHE A 66 -10.12 9.44 -0.38
N LYS A 67 -8.94 9.36 0.25
CA LYS A 67 -8.06 10.53 0.49
C LYS A 67 -7.37 11.04 -0.76
N THR A 68 -7.18 10.19 -1.77
CA THR A 68 -6.32 10.51 -2.92
C THR A 68 -7.06 10.51 -4.26
N ARG A 69 -8.32 10.04 -4.31
CA ARG A 69 -9.03 9.79 -5.58
C ARG A 69 -9.21 11.05 -6.44
N ASP A 70 -9.34 12.21 -5.80
CA ASP A 70 -9.53 13.47 -6.51
C ASP A 70 -8.19 14.17 -6.84
N HIS A 71 -7.06 13.61 -6.39
CA HIS A 71 -5.73 14.16 -6.64
C HIS A 71 -5.17 13.65 -7.98
N PRO A 72 -4.90 14.51 -8.96
CA PRO A 72 -4.57 14.10 -10.33
C PRO A 72 -3.28 13.27 -10.43
N LEU A 73 -2.27 13.58 -9.61
CA LEU A 73 -1.03 12.79 -9.57
C LEU A 73 -1.25 11.35 -9.08
N PHE A 74 -2.15 11.13 -8.12
CA PHE A 74 -2.46 9.78 -7.64
C PHE A 74 -3.25 9.00 -8.69
N GLN A 75 -4.24 9.64 -9.33
CA GLN A 75 -4.98 9.01 -10.43
C GLN A 75 -4.06 8.59 -11.57
N HIS A 76 -3.09 9.43 -11.92
CA HIS A 76 -2.13 9.11 -12.97
C HIS A 76 -1.32 7.84 -12.65
N LEU A 77 -0.81 7.71 -11.42
CA LEU A 77 -0.06 6.53 -10.98
C LEU A 77 -0.95 5.30 -10.82
N TYR A 78 -2.16 5.45 -10.28
CA TYR A 78 -3.12 4.34 -10.15
C TYR A 78 -3.49 3.76 -11.51
N LEU A 79 -3.87 4.58 -12.48
CA LEU A 79 -4.22 4.12 -13.82
C LEU A 79 -3.01 3.48 -14.52
N LYS A 80 -1.80 4.05 -14.35
CA LYS A 80 -0.59 3.44 -14.90
C LYS A 80 -0.32 2.06 -14.30
N ALA A 81 -0.41 1.94 -12.98
CA ALA A 81 -0.18 0.69 -12.28
C ALA A 81 -1.24 -0.37 -12.67
N ALA A 82 -2.52 0.01 -12.72
CA ALA A 82 -3.62 -0.85 -13.15
C ALA A 82 -3.40 -1.39 -14.57
N GLY A 83 -2.83 -0.57 -15.46
CA GLY A 83 -2.49 -0.96 -16.83
C GLY A 83 -1.52 -2.15 -16.93
N PHE A 84 -0.69 -2.40 -15.92
CA PHE A 84 0.16 -3.61 -15.88
C PHE A 84 -0.63 -4.92 -15.77
N MET A 85 -1.88 -4.83 -15.32
CA MET A 85 -2.83 -5.94 -15.24
C MET A 85 -3.95 -5.83 -16.29
N LEU A 86 -3.75 -5.02 -17.34
CA LEU A 86 -4.77 -4.73 -18.37
C LEU A 86 -6.08 -4.18 -17.79
N SER A 87 -5.97 -3.42 -16.69
CA SER A 87 -7.10 -2.82 -15.99
C SER A 87 -7.08 -1.29 -16.10
N GLU A 88 -8.26 -0.69 -16.18
CA GLU A 88 -8.46 0.76 -16.09
C GLU A 88 -9.01 1.18 -14.70
N ASP A 89 -9.14 0.23 -13.77
CA ASP A 89 -9.63 0.50 -12.43
C ASP A 89 -8.51 1.04 -11.53
N ALA A 90 -8.69 2.26 -11.04
CA ALA A 90 -7.73 2.92 -10.16
C ALA A 90 -7.56 2.21 -8.80
N GLN A 91 -8.58 1.51 -8.29
CA GLN A 91 -8.45 0.73 -7.06
C GLN A 91 -7.52 -0.47 -7.25
N THR A 92 -7.63 -1.16 -8.39
CA THR A 92 -6.64 -2.17 -8.82
C THR A 92 -5.23 -1.58 -8.87
N GLY A 93 -5.09 -0.36 -9.38
CA GLY A 93 -3.83 0.40 -9.38
C GLY A 93 -3.26 0.61 -7.98
N LEU A 94 -4.08 1.03 -7.02
CA LEU A 94 -3.68 1.17 -5.62
C LEU A 94 -3.18 -0.16 -5.03
N CYS A 95 -3.85 -1.27 -5.30
CA CYS A 95 -3.39 -2.60 -4.85
C CYS A 95 -1.99 -2.93 -5.40
N ILE A 96 -1.73 -2.60 -6.67
CA ILE A 96 -0.41 -2.81 -7.31
C ILE A 96 0.66 -1.88 -6.71
N LEU A 97 0.30 -0.66 -6.33
CA LEU A 97 1.23 0.26 -5.67
C LEU A 97 1.56 -0.16 -4.23
N LEU A 98 0.71 -0.93 -3.57
CA LEU A 98 0.97 -1.53 -2.26
C LEU A 98 1.66 -2.89 -2.34
N ALA A 99 1.85 -3.45 -3.54
CA ALA A 99 2.59 -4.69 -3.74
C ALA A 99 4.09 -4.54 -3.45
N TYR A 100 4.75 -5.68 -3.24
CA TYR A 100 6.14 -5.81 -2.82
C TYR A 100 7.12 -4.85 -3.51
N ASP A 101 7.05 -4.70 -4.83
CA ASP A 101 8.03 -3.87 -5.53
C ASP A 101 7.79 -2.37 -5.32
N ASN A 102 6.54 -1.93 -5.12
CA ASN A 102 6.15 -0.53 -5.21
C ASN A 102 5.91 0.12 -3.85
N LEU A 103 5.55 -0.69 -2.84
CA LEU A 103 5.16 -0.22 -1.51
C LEU A 103 6.14 0.78 -0.87
N PRO A 104 7.48 0.64 -0.95
CA PRO A 104 8.38 1.59 -0.30
C PRO A 104 8.29 2.99 -0.91
N LEU A 105 8.19 3.05 -2.25
CA LEU A 105 8.09 4.30 -2.99
C LEU A 105 6.70 4.93 -2.85
N PHE A 106 5.65 4.11 -2.91
CA PHE A 106 4.28 4.57 -2.70
C PHE A 106 4.08 5.11 -1.28
N HIS A 107 4.56 4.39 -0.26
CA HIS A 107 4.50 4.84 1.13
C HIS A 107 5.21 6.18 1.32
N ALA A 108 6.44 6.34 0.80
CA ALA A 108 7.18 7.59 0.89
C ALA A 108 6.43 8.75 0.20
N MET A 109 5.84 8.51 -0.96
CA MET A 109 5.01 9.49 -1.67
C MET A 109 3.75 9.84 -0.87
N PHE A 110 3.07 8.85 -0.31
CA PHE A 110 1.84 9.05 0.44
C PHE A 110 2.08 9.82 1.74
N CYS A 111 3.16 9.50 2.48
CA CYS A 111 3.58 10.27 3.64
C CYS A 111 3.89 11.74 3.29
N ALA A 112 4.60 11.99 2.18
CA ALA A 112 4.89 13.34 1.72
C ALA A 112 3.61 14.13 1.38
N TYR A 113 2.65 13.49 0.71
CA TYR A 113 1.35 14.09 0.42
C TYR A 113 0.58 14.41 1.70
N MET A 114 0.50 13.47 2.64
CA MET A 114 -0.25 13.65 3.88
C MET A 114 0.38 14.70 4.82
N ALA A 115 1.69 14.95 4.71
CA ALA A 115 2.38 15.97 5.49
C ALA A 115 2.13 17.41 5.00
N ASP A 116 1.99 17.62 3.68
CA ASP A 116 1.82 18.96 3.08
C ASP A 116 1.02 18.86 1.76
N GLN A 117 -0.29 18.67 1.86
CA GLN A 117 -1.18 18.43 0.70
C GLN A 117 -1.15 19.59 -0.30
N ASP A 118 -1.10 20.83 0.18
CA ASP A 118 -1.18 22.04 -0.66
C ASP A 118 0.08 22.25 -1.51
N ARG A 119 1.23 21.72 -1.07
CA ARG A 119 2.52 21.91 -1.76
C ARG A 119 2.98 20.64 -2.48
N PHE A 120 2.26 19.54 -2.33
CA PHE A 120 2.54 18.31 -3.05
C PHE A 120 2.28 18.50 -4.56
N SER A 121 3.30 18.26 -5.38
CA SER A 121 3.27 18.50 -6.83
C SER A 121 4.12 17.47 -7.59
N ASP A 122 4.05 17.53 -8.91
CA ASP A 122 4.82 16.69 -9.84
C ASP A 122 6.34 16.93 -9.79
N THR A 123 6.76 18.00 -9.10
CA THR A 123 8.17 18.29 -8.83
C THR A 123 8.70 17.61 -7.57
N HIS A 124 7.82 17.08 -6.72
CA HIS A 124 8.20 16.46 -5.45
C HIS A 124 9.05 15.20 -5.68
N HIS A 125 10.16 15.08 -4.95
CA HIS A 125 11.10 13.96 -5.13
C HIS A 125 10.42 12.59 -5.00
N ALA A 126 9.61 12.39 -3.96
CA ALA A 126 8.92 11.12 -3.75
C ALA A 126 7.94 10.74 -4.89
N TYR A 127 7.27 11.73 -5.50
CA TYR A 127 6.42 11.49 -6.68
C TYR A 127 7.27 11.06 -7.87
N ARG A 128 8.34 11.81 -8.17
CA ARG A 128 9.24 11.52 -9.31
C ARG A 128 9.88 10.14 -9.20
N THR A 129 10.33 9.74 -8.01
CA THR A 129 10.94 8.42 -7.82
C THR A 129 9.98 7.28 -8.14
N LEU A 130 8.72 7.37 -7.69
CA LEU A 130 7.70 6.36 -8.04
C LEU A 130 7.32 6.44 -9.52
N HIS A 131 7.09 7.65 -10.03
CA HIS A 131 6.76 7.89 -11.43
C HIS A 131 7.83 7.31 -12.37
N ASP A 132 9.09 7.67 -12.19
CA ASP A 132 10.19 7.21 -13.05
C ASP A 132 10.29 5.68 -13.07
N LYS A 133 10.00 5.01 -11.94
CA LYS A 133 9.95 3.55 -11.88
C LYS A 133 8.77 2.96 -12.69
N LEU A 134 7.57 3.55 -12.60
CA LEU A 134 6.39 3.01 -13.29
C LEU A 134 6.42 3.29 -14.81
N PHE A 135 7.14 4.32 -15.23
CA PHE A 135 7.17 4.78 -16.62
C PHE A 135 8.50 4.53 -17.35
N SER A 136 9.45 3.85 -16.71
CA SER A 136 10.68 3.36 -17.35
C SER A 136 10.44 2.19 -18.30
#